data_AF-A0A6I3H0J6-F1
#
_entry.id   AF-A0A6I3H0J6-F1
#
_cell.length_a   1.000
_cell.length_b   1.000
_cell.length_c   1.000
_cell.angle_alpha   90.00
_cell.angle_beta   90.00
_cell.angle_gamma   90.00
#
_symmetry.space_group_name_H-M   'P 1'
#
loop_
_entity.id
_entity.type
_entity.pdbx_description
1 polymer ?
#
loop_
_entity_poly.entity_id
_entity_poly.type
_entity_poly.pdbx_seq_one_letter_code
_entity_poly.pdbx_strand_id
1 'polypeptide(L)' 'LLGAIASGMYPVMLRSTTNSAYDLTVQNASAANETLMVMFVIALMGLPFVLLYTAGVYFFFRGKVELDDESY' A
#
# COMPACT_ATOMS: atom_id res chain seq x y z
N LEU A 1 7.86 -11.12 -7.09
CA LEU A 1 9.04 -11.18 -6.19
C LEU A 1 8.71 -10.65 -4.79
N LEU A 2 8.27 -9.39 -4.64
CA LEU A 2 7.94 -8.80 -3.33
C LEU A 2 6.91 -9.60 -2.51
N GLY A 3 5.81 -10.04 -3.11
CA GLY A 3 4.79 -10.83 -2.41
C GLY A 3 5.31 -12.17 -1.87
N ALA A 4 6.22 -12.84 -2.61
CA ALA A 4 6.81 -14.11 -2.20
C ALA A 4 7.78 -13.93 -1.01
N ILE A 5 8.52 -12.82 -0.99
CA ILE A 5 9.39 -12.46 0.14
C ILE A 5 8.53 -12.18 1.38
N ALA A 6 7.47 -11.38 1.23
CA ALA A 6 6.56 -11.05 2.32
C ALA A 6 5.89 -12.31 2.91
N SER A 7 5.43 -13.24 2.06
CA SER A 7 4.85 -14.51 2.54
C SER A 7 5.84 -15.40 3.26
N GLY A 8 7.13 -15.37 2.88
CA GLY A 8 8.18 -16.15 3.53
C GLY A 8 8.62 -15.58 4.89
N MET A 9 8.40 -14.28 5.12
CA MET A 9 8.75 -13.61 6.39
C MET A 9 7.64 -13.69 7.44
N TYR A 10 6.37 -13.83 7.04
CA TYR A 10 5.26 -13.97 7.97
C TYR A 10 5.48 -15.20 8.90
N PRO A 11 5.38 -15.06 10.25
CA PRO A 11 4.78 -13.95 11.01
C PRO A 11 5.79 -12.91 11.55
N VAL A 12 7.09 -13.06 11.30
CA VAL A 12 8.15 -12.18 11.82
C VAL A 12 8.48 -11.11 10.77
N MET A 13 8.00 -9.89 10.99
CA MET A 13 8.22 -8.77 10.06
C MET A 13 9.66 -8.24 10.13
N LEU A 14 10.26 -8.25 11.33
CA LEU A 14 11.66 -7.88 11.52
C LEU A 14 12.30 -8.78 12.56
N ARG A 15 13.27 -9.60 12.12
CA ARG A 15 14.03 -10.49 12.99
C ARG A 15 15.15 -9.72 13.69
N SER A 16 15.28 -9.92 14.99
CA SER A 16 16.37 -9.41 15.80
C SER A 16 17.64 -10.23 15.57
N THR A 17 18.78 -9.55 15.46
CA THR A 17 20.10 -10.20 15.30
C THR A 17 20.75 -10.55 16.64
N THR A 18 20.26 -9.98 17.75
CA THR A 18 20.84 -10.17 19.08
C THR A 18 20.12 -11.24 19.89
N ASN A 19 18.78 -11.28 19.83
CA ASN A 19 17.99 -12.27 20.56
C ASN A 19 16.58 -12.38 19.94
N SER A 20 16.14 -13.61 19.69
CA SER A 20 14.81 -13.91 19.12
C SER A 20 13.64 -13.43 19.99
N ALA A 21 13.84 -13.18 21.28
CA ALA A 21 12.83 -12.57 22.15
C ALA A 21 12.43 -11.14 21.73
N TYR A 22 13.27 -10.44 20.96
CA TYR A 22 13.00 -9.09 20.45
C TYR A 22 12.56 -9.08 18.98
N ASP A 23 12.17 -10.22 18.43
CA ASP A 23 11.64 -10.31 17.07
C ASP A 23 10.33 -9.49 16.99
N LEU A 24 10.21 -8.61 16.00
CA LEU A 24 8.97 -7.87 15.73
C LEU A 24 8.05 -8.76 14.91
N THR A 25 6.97 -9.19 15.56
CA THR A 25 5.92 -10.04 15.00
C THR A 25 4.68 -9.22 14.75
N VAL A 26 3.78 -9.71 13.90
CA VAL A 26 2.50 -9.02 13.63
C VAL A 26 1.68 -8.77 14.91
N GLN A 27 1.86 -9.61 15.93
CA GLN A 27 1.09 -9.63 17.16
C GLN A 27 1.65 -8.68 18.20
N ASN A 28 2.97 -8.47 18.24
CA ASN A 28 3.59 -7.53 19.18
C ASN A 28 3.75 -6.12 18.60
N ALA A 29 3.85 -6.00 17.27
CA ALA A 29 4.12 -4.73 16.58
C ALA A 29 2.86 -4.12 15.95
N SER A 30 1.68 -4.71 16.15
CA SER A 30 0.41 -4.13 15.71
C SER A 30 -0.07 -3.03 16.66
N ALA A 31 -0.79 -2.06 16.09
CA ALA A 31 -1.52 -1.07 16.87
C ALA A 31 -2.69 -1.74 17.64
N ALA A 32 -3.22 -1.01 18.63
CA ALA A 32 -4.42 -1.43 19.34
C ALA A 32 -5.60 -1.69 18.37
N ASN A 33 -6.46 -2.64 18.71
CA ASN A 33 -7.53 -3.13 17.83
C ASN A 33 -8.50 -2.01 17.43
N GLU A 34 -8.80 -1.10 18.36
CA GLU A 34 -9.68 0.04 18.16
C GLU A 34 -9.11 0.99 17.09
N THR A 35 -7.82 1.33 17.20
CA THR A 35 -7.13 2.19 16.23
C THR A 35 -7.02 1.52 14.86
N LEU A 36 -6.71 0.21 14.84
CA LEU A 36 -6.64 -0.57 13.61
C LEU A 36 -7.99 -0.58 12.89
N MET A 37 -9.09 -0.77 13.61
CA MET A 37 -10.44 -0.77 13.06
C MET A 37 -10.81 0.58 12.46
N VAL A 38 -10.51 1.68 13.15
CA VAL A 38 -10.76 3.04 12.64
C VAL A 38 -9.97 3.29 11.35
N MET A 39 -8.68 2.96 11.33
CA MET A 39 -7.85 3.10 10.12
C MET A 39 -8.33 2.21 8.98
N PHE A 40 -8.80 0.99 9.28
CA PHE A 40 -9.37 0.09 8.28
C PHE A 40 -10.61 0.67 7.60
N VAL A 41 -11.54 1.23 8.39
CA VAL A 41 -12.74 1.89 7.86
C VAL A 41 -12.38 3.09 6.99
N ILE A 42 -11.41 3.91 7.43
CA ILE A 42 -10.91 5.04 6.65
C ILE A 42 -10.29 4.57 5.33
N ALA A 43 -9.44 3.55 5.36
CA ALA A 43 -8.81 2.99 4.16
C ALA A 43 -9.84 2.40 3.20
N LEU A 44 -10.85 1.69 3.72
CA LEU A 44 -11.90 1.06 2.93
C LEU A 44 -12.76 2.09 2.19
N MET A 45 -13.01 3.26 2.79
CA MET A 45 -13.71 4.35 2.12
C MET A 45 -12.76 5.18 1.24
N GLY A 46 -11.58 5.56 1.73
CA GLY A 46 -10.66 6.46 1.04
C GLY A 46 -10.03 5.86 -0.21
N LEU A 47 -9.63 4.58 -0.15
CA LEU A 47 -8.98 3.90 -1.28
C LEU A 47 -9.84 3.86 -2.56
N PRO A 48 -11.14 3.47 -2.53
CA PRO A 48 -11.95 3.49 -3.74
C PRO A 48 -12.16 4.91 -4.30
N PHE A 49 -12.26 5.94 -3.46
CA PHE A 49 -12.33 7.33 -3.96
C PHE A 49 -11.06 7.72 -4.73
N VAL A 50 -9.88 7.42 -4.18
CA VAL A 50 -8.60 7.71 -4.84
C VAL A 50 -8.46 6.92 -6.15
N LEU A 51 -8.82 5.64 -6.14
CA LEU A 51 -8.77 4.79 -7.32
C LEU A 51 -9.75 5.27 -8.40
N LEU A 52 -10.97 5.66 -8.03
CA LEU A 52 -11.96 6.18 -8.97
C LEU A 52 -11.48 7.47 -9.63
N TYR A 53 -10.93 8.41 -8.85
CA TYR A 53 -10.35 9.64 -9.39
C TYR A 53 -9.18 9.33 -10.33
N THR A 54 -8.25 8.48 -9.90
CA THR A 54 -7.08 8.11 -10.70
C THR A 54 -7.49 7.43 -12.01
N ALA A 55 -8.41 6.47 -11.95
CA ALA A 55 -8.94 5.78 -13.11
C ALA A 55 -9.69 6.72 -14.06
N GLY A 56 -10.47 7.66 -13.51
CA GLY A 56 -11.15 8.70 -14.27
C GLY A 56 -10.16 9.57 -15.06
N VAL A 57 -9.13 10.09 -14.40
CA VAL A 57 -8.07 10.89 -15.05
C VAL A 57 -7.41 10.09 -16.17
N TYR A 58 -6.97 8.86 -15.90
CA TYR A 58 -6.39 8.01 -16.94
C TYR A 58 -7.36 7.74 -18.10
N PHE A 59 -8.66 7.61 -17.82
CA PHE A 59 -9.66 7.39 -18.85
C PHE A 59 -9.91 8.64 -19.71
N PHE A 60 -9.98 9.83 -19.10
CA PHE A 60 -10.21 11.08 -19.82
C PHE A 60 -8.99 11.50 -20.65
N PHE A 61 -7.79 11.32 -20.10
CA PHE A 61 -6.53 11.65 -20.79
C PHE A 61 -5.97 10.47 -21.60
N ARG A 62 -6.76 9.41 -21.85
CA ARG A 62 -6.35 8.37 -22.79
C ARG A 62 -6.46 8.92 -24.22
N GLY A 63 -5.32 9.33 -24.75
CA GLY A 63 -5.18 9.80 -26.11
C GLY A 63 -3.71 9.83 -26.46
N LYS A 64 -3.38 9.56 -27.73
CA LYS A 64 -2.02 9.84 -28.20
C LYS A 64 -1.87 11.36 -28.26
N VAL A 65 -0.76 11.87 -27.75
CA VAL A 65 -0.41 13.29 -27.93
C VAL A 65 -0.09 13.45 -29.42
N GLU A 66 -0.90 14.21 -30.14
CA GLU A 66 -0.57 14.66 -31.49
C GLU A 66 0.43 15.81 -31.37
N LEU A 67 1.56 15.65 -32.05
CA LEU A 67 2.56 16.72 -32.17
C LEU A 67 2.02 17.69 -33.22
N ASP A 68 1.65 18.89 -32.79
CA ASP A 68 1.34 20.01 -33.68
C ASP A 68 2.64 20.72 -34.10
N ASP A 69 2.61 21.53 -35.16
CA ASP A 69 3.80 22.21 -35.72
C ASP A 69 4.46 23.19 -34.72
N GLU A 70 3.79 23.51 -33.61
CA GLU A 70 4.30 24.34 -32.49
C GLU A 70 4.86 23.52 -31.30
N SER A 71 5.00 22.20 -31.45
CA SER A 71 5.68 21.35 -30.46
C SER A 71 7.21 21.50 -30.58
N TYR A 72 7.85 22.15 -29.60
CA TYR A 72 9.31 22.30 -29.50
C TYR A 72 10.08 20.97 -29.47
#